data_AF-A0A235F8E5-F1
#
_entry.id   AF-A0A235F8E5-F1
#
_cell.length_a   1.000
_cell.length_b   1.000
_cell.length_c   1.000
_cell.angle_alpha   90.00
_cell.angle_beta   90.00
_cell.angle_gamma   90.00
#
_symmetry.space_group_name_H-M   'P 1'
#
loop_
_entity.id
_entity.type
_entity.pdbx_description
1 polymer ?
#
loop_
_entity_poly.entity_id
_entity_poly.type
_entity_poly.pdbx_seq_one_letter_code
_entity_poly.pdbx_strand_id
1 'polypeptide(L)'
;MFKTVDFVLNLALNGLFIMVFLSLKGKMSAEKKKLSWLSLLATLVITAIPAIGYRVDQETGSHVFGFPFDMIVYHGGSTLTTASLGLIVNFFFFYWLFKGLQKCWKAFLIRKAV
;
A
#
# COMPACT_ATOMS: atom_id res chain seq x y z
N MET A 1 -12.86 -21.47 -10.47
CA MET A 1 -13.90 -20.44 -10.67
C MET A 1 -13.96 -19.45 -9.50
N PHE A 2 -13.94 -19.89 -8.24
CA PHE A 2 -13.99 -18.99 -7.05
C PHE A 2 -12.78 -18.05 -6.91
N LYS A 3 -11.54 -18.53 -7.08
CA LYS A 3 -10.30 -17.73 -6.84
C LYS A 3 -10.18 -16.44 -7.67
N THR A 4 -10.57 -16.46 -8.95
CA THR A 4 -10.52 -15.27 -9.81
C THR A 4 -11.55 -14.22 -9.38
N VAL A 5 -12.73 -14.65 -8.95
CA VAL A 5 -13.77 -13.75 -8.41
C VAL A 5 -13.28 -13.13 -7.10
N ASP A 6 -12.67 -13.91 -6.22
CA ASP A 6 -12.10 -13.43 -4.96
C ASP A 6 -10.98 -12.42 -5.20
N PHE A 7 -10.14 -12.63 -6.20
CA PHE A 7 -9.10 -11.69 -6.60
C PHE A 7 -9.68 -10.35 -7.07
N VAL A 8 -10.63 -10.39 -8.01
CA VAL A 8 -11.28 -9.19 -8.56
C VAL A 8 -12.03 -8.43 -7.46
N LEU A 9 -12.72 -9.15 -6.57
CA LEU A 9 -13.42 -8.57 -5.44
C LEU A 9 -12.45 -7.88 -4.47
N ASN A 10 -11.34 -8.53 -4.13
CA ASN A 10 -10.31 -7.94 -3.26
C ASN A 10 -9.69 -6.68 -3.87
N LEU A 11 -9.36 -6.72 -5.17
CA LEU A 11 -8.81 -5.57 -5.86
C LEU A 11 -9.80 -4.40 -5.88
N ALA A 12 -11.07 -4.68 -6.18
CA ALA A 12 -12.14 -3.69 -6.18
C ALA A 12 -12.38 -3.07 -4.80
N LEU A 13 -12.42 -3.89 -3.74
CA LEU A 13 -12.62 -3.42 -2.37
C LEU A 13 -11.45 -2.55 -1.87
N ASN A 14 -10.21 -2.95 -2.11
CA ASN A 14 -9.03 -2.15 -1.76
C ASN A 14 -9.01 -0.83 -2.54
N GLY A 15 -9.28 -0.89 -3.84
CA GLY A 15 -9.36 0.29 -4.70
C GLY A 15 -10.45 1.26 -4.25
N LEU A 16 -11.66 0.75 -3.95
CA LEU A 16 -12.77 1.52 -3.42
C LEU A 16 -12.40 2.19 -2.09
N PHE A 17 -11.80 1.44 -1.16
CA PHE A 17 -11.38 1.97 0.14
C PHE A 17 -10.37 3.12 -0.02
N ILE A 18 -9.34 2.93 -0.86
CA ILE A 18 -8.34 3.97 -1.14
C ILE A 18 -9.01 5.19 -1.78
N MET A 19 -9.88 4.98 -2.78
CA MET A 19 -10.60 6.08 -3.44
C MET A 19 -11.49 6.86 -2.47
N VAL A 20 -12.27 6.17 -1.63
CA VAL A 20 -13.09 6.80 -0.59
C VAL A 20 -12.19 7.54 0.40
N PHE A 21 -11.10 6.94 0.86
CA PHE A 21 -10.14 7.59 1.76
C PHE A 21 -9.54 8.87 1.16
N LEU A 22 -9.20 8.85 -0.13
CA LEU A 22 -8.70 10.01 -0.86
C LEU A 22 -9.79 11.09 -1.06
N SER A 23 -11.05 10.66 -1.25
CA SER A 23 -12.19 11.54 -1.53
C SER A 23 -12.79 12.20 -0.30
N LEU A 24 -12.86 11.49 0.84
CA LEU A 24 -13.26 12.03 2.15
C LEU A 24 -12.34 13.14 2.64
N LYS A 25 -11.17 13.28 2.01
CA LYS A 25 -10.16 14.29 2.31
C LYS A 25 -10.31 15.59 1.52
N GLY A 26 -11.55 16.05 1.32
CA GLY A 26 -11.86 17.35 0.71
C GLY A 26 -11.16 18.56 1.35
N LYS A 27 -10.76 18.46 2.62
CA LYS A 27 -10.01 19.48 3.39
C LYS A 27 -8.49 19.25 3.45
N MET A 28 -7.91 18.40 2.61
CA MET A 28 -6.49 18.07 2.71
C MET A 28 -5.61 19.05 1.95
N SER A 29 -4.53 19.53 2.58
CA SER A 29 -3.57 20.45 1.95
C SER A 29 -2.94 19.86 0.69
N ALA A 30 -2.53 20.71 -0.24
CA ALA A 30 -1.91 20.29 -1.50
C ALA A 30 -0.69 19.38 -1.30
N GLU A 31 0.13 19.65 -0.27
CA GLU A 31 1.27 18.78 0.09
C GLU A 31 0.84 17.35 0.42
N LYS A 32 -0.16 17.19 1.29
CA LYS A 32 -0.64 15.87 1.68
C LYS A 32 -1.33 15.16 0.51
N LYS A 33 -1.98 15.89 -0.41
CA LYS A 33 -2.54 15.32 -1.65
C LYS A 33 -1.45 14.76 -2.54
N LYS A 34 -0.36 15.51 -2.74
CA LYS A 34 0.83 15.05 -3.48
C LYS A 34 1.44 13.79 -2.85
N LEU A 35 1.60 13.78 -1.52
CA LEU A 35 2.08 12.60 -0.79
C LEU A 35 1.18 11.39 -1.02
N SER A 36 -0.14 11.55 -0.90
CA SER A 36 -1.09 10.46 -1.13
C SER A 36 -1.03 9.91 -2.56
N TRP A 37 -0.95 10.77 -3.58
CA TRP A 37 -0.77 10.33 -4.97
C TRP A 37 0.54 9.59 -5.19
N LEU A 38 1.65 10.10 -4.64
CA LEU A 38 2.96 9.44 -4.72
C LEU A 38 2.94 8.06 -4.04
N SER A 39 2.24 7.95 -2.92
CA SER A 39 2.06 6.68 -2.18
C SER A 39 1.26 5.66 -2.97
N LEU A 40 0.20 6.12 -3.64
CA LEU A 40 -0.58 5.29 -4.54
C LEU A 40 0.28 4.77 -5.70
N LEU A 41 1.02 5.67 -6.35
CA LEU A 41 1.91 5.31 -7.45
C LEU A 41 2.95 4.27 -7.00
N ALA A 42 3.62 4.50 -5.87
CA ALA A 42 4.59 3.56 -5.32
C ALA A 42 3.97 2.19 -5.02
N THR A 43 2.76 2.17 -4.44
CA THR A 43 2.03 0.93 -4.17
C THR A 43 1.73 0.16 -5.45
N LEU A 44 1.27 0.84 -6.50
CA LEU A 44 0.96 0.22 -7.79
C LEU A 44 2.23 -0.31 -8.47
N VAL A 45 3.31 0.48 -8.49
CA VAL A 45 4.59 0.08 -9.09
C VAL A 45 5.15 -1.15 -8.39
N ILE A 46 5.18 -1.15 -7.05
CA ILE A 46 5.70 -2.30 -6.30
C ILE A 46 4.81 -3.52 -6.49
N THR A 47 3.48 -3.36 -6.46
CA THR A 47 2.52 -4.45 -6.70
C THR A 47 2.72 -5.08 -8.08
N ALA A 48 3.06 -4.29 -9.10
CA ALA A 48 3.29 -4.78 -10.45
C ALA A 48 4.58 -5.61 -10.63
N ILE A 49 5.49 -5.62 -9.65
CA ILE A 49 6.74 -6.39 -9.71
C ILE A 49 6.49 -7.78 -9.13
N PRO A 50 6.49 -8.87 -9.93
CA PRO A 50 6.08 -10.20 -9.43
C PRO A 50 6.96 -10.77 -8.32
N ALA A 51 8.23 -10.36 -8.28
CA ALA A 51 9.19 -10.85 -7.28
C ALA A 51 8.91 -10.33 -5.85
N ILE A 52 8.37 -9.11 -5.73
CA ILE A 52 8.22 -8.42 -4.43
C ILE A 52 6.80 -7.92 -4.15
N GLY A 53 5.97 -7.76 -5.19
CA GLY A 53 4.62 -7.23 -5.14
C GLY A 53 3.58 -8.34 -5.16
N TYR A 54 2.75 -8.34 -6.20
CA TYR A 54 1.70 -9.34 -6.34
C TYR A 54 2.28 -10.70 -6.75
N ARG A 55 1.94 -11.72 -5.98
CA ARG A 55 2.30 -13.12 -6.29
C ARG A 55 1.24 -14.08 -5.80
N VAL A 56 1.21 -15.24 -6.42
CA VAL A 56 0.36 -16.37 -5.98
C VAL A 56 1.25 -17.30 -5.19
N ASP A 57 0.90 -17.53 -3.93
CA ASP A 57 1.56 -18.54 -3.10
C ASP A 57 1.25 -19.93 -3.70
N GLN A 58 2.29 -20.71 -4.00
CA GLN A 58 2.14 -22.01 -4.64
C GLN A 58 1.58 -23.09 -3.70
N GLU A 59 1.79 -22.95 -2.39
CA GLU A 59 1.37 -23.94 -1.40
C GLU A 59 -0.11 -23.76 -1.03
N THR A 60 -0.52 -22.50 -0.81
CA THR A 60 -1.90 -22.17 -0.42
C THR A 60 -2.78 -21.81 -1.63
N GLY A 61 -2.17 -21.49 -2.77
CA GLY A 61 -2.85 -20.96 -3.94
C GLY A 61 -3.56 -19.64 -3.66
N SER A 62 -3.07 -18.88 -2.69
CA SER A 62 -3.63 -17.60 -2.23
C SER A 62 -2.97 -16.41 -2.93
N HIS A 63 -3.71 -15.31 -3.06
CA HIS A 63 -3.26 -14.09 -3.68
C HIS A 63 -2.61 -13.18 -2.64
N VAL A 64 -1.31 -12.91 -2.78
CA VAL A 64 -0.55 -12.09 -1.83
C VAL A 64 -0.23 -10.74 -2.47
N PHE A 65 -0.62 -9.67 -1.79
CA PHE A 65 -0.21 -8.31 -2.11
C PHE A 65 1.03 -7.99 -1.27
N GLY A 66 2.20 -8.13 -1.90
CA GLY A 66 3.52 -8.21 -1.27
C GLY A 66 4.01 -6.97 -0.50
N PHE A 67 5.28 -6.60 -0.73
CA PHE A 67 6.03 -5.64 0.07
C PHE A 67 5.33 -4.29 0.24
N PRO A 68 5.42 -3.69 1.44
CA PRO A 68 6.06 -4.20 2.67
C PRO A 68 5.15 -5.04 3.57
N PHE A 69 3.84 -5.10 3.31
CA PHE A 69 2.90 -5.76 4.21
C PHE A 69 3.24 -7.23 4.44
N ASP A 70 3.65 -7.91 3.38
CA ASP A 70 4.12 -9.30 3.41
C ASP A 70 5.30 -9.55 4.38
N MET A 71 6.09 -8.54 4.74
CA MET A 71 7.17 -8.67 5.75
C MET A 71 6.65 -8.77 7.19
N ILE A 72 5.41 -8.37 7.45
CA ILE A 72 4.81 -8.33 8.80
C ILE A 72 3.60 -9.26 8.94
N VAL A 73 3.25 -9.98 7.88
CA VAL A 73 2.14 -10.94 7.87
C VAL A 73 2.64 -12.32 8.31
N TYR A 74 1.96 -12.89 9.29
CA TYR A 74 2.21 -14.26 9.75
C TYR A 74 1.50 -15.25 8.80
N HIS A 75 2.27 -16.15 8.20
CA HIS A 75 1.79 -17.08 7.17
C HIS A 75 1.22 -18.40 7.72
N GLY A 76 1.13 -18.57 9.05
CA GLY A 76 0.77 -19.84 9.69
C GLY A 76 -0.71 -20.00 10.11
N GLY A 77 -1.67 -19.27 9.52
CA GLY A 77 -3.09 -19.35 9.90
C GLY A 77 -4.10 -18.95 8.81
N SER A 78 -5.34 -19.44 8.96
CA SER A 78 -6.57 -19.25 8.14
C SER A 78 -6.50 -18.24 6.96
N THR A 79 -6.93 -18.65 5.78
CA THR A 79 -6.84 -17.96 4.48
C THR A 79 -7.67 -16.68 4.30
N LEU A 80 -8.34 -16.18 5.35
CA LEU A 80 -9.11 -14.93 5.36
C LEU A 80 -8.46 -13.79 6.18
N THR A 81 -7.20 -13.93 6.61
CA THR A 81 -6.77 -13.29 7.87
C THR A 81 -6.06 -11.95 7.81
N THR A 82 -5.40 -11.54 6.73
CA THR A 82 -4.73 -10.21 6.69
C THR A 82 -4.24 -9.87 5.28
N ALA A 83 -3.79 -10.86 4.51
CA ALA A 83 -3.21 -10.72 3.16
C ALA A 83 -4.05 -9.86 2.18
N SER A 84 -5.37 -9.92 2.28
CA SER A 84 -6.30 -9.13 1.45
C SER A 84 -6.21 -7.62 1.69
N LEU A 85 -5.69 -7.17 2.84
CA LEU A 85 -5.49 -5.76 3.17
C LEU A 85 -4.16 -5.21 2.65
N GLY A 86 -3.35 -6.02 1.97
CA GLY A 86 -1.98 -5.64 1.64
C GLY A 86 -1.87 -4.37 0.80
N LEU A 87 -2.78 -4.14 -0.15
CA LEU A 87 -2.79 -2.89 -0.92
C LEU A 87 -3.04 -1.65 -0.04
N ILE A 88 -4.01 -1.73 0.87
CA ILE A 88 -4.30 -0.63 1.80
C ILE A 88 -3.09 -0.40 2.73
N VAL A 89 -2.53 -1.46 3.31
CA VAL A 89 -1.40 -1.32 4.24
C VAL A 89 -0.14 -0.80 3.53
N ASN A 90 0.15 -1.29 2.33
CA ASN A 90 1.26 -0.81 1.49
C ASN A 90 1.10 0.68 1.17
N PHE A 91 -0.12 1.11 0.81
CA PHE A 91 -0.41 2.53 0.59
C PHE A 91 -0.11 3.40 1.81
N PHE A 92 -0.58 2.99 2.99
CA PHE A 92 -0.32 3.74 4.22
C PHE A 92 1.16 3.73 4.61
N PHE A 93 1.85 2.61 4.41
CA PHE A 93 3.28 2.54 4.65
C PHE A 93 4.04 3.55 3.79
N PHE A 94 3.82 3.56 2.47
CA PHE A 94 4.50 4.51 1.58
C PHE A 94 4.14 5.95 1.92
N TYR A 95 2.90 6.22 2.33
CA TYR A 95 2.50 7.54 2.80
C TYR A 95 3.30 7.99 4.03
N TRP A 96 3.44 7.14 5.03
CA TRP A 96 4.23 7.46 6.22
C TRP A 96 5.73 7.55 5.92
N LEU A 97 6.25 6.69 5.05
CA LEU A 97 7.64 6.72 4.59
C LEU A 97 7.95 8.04 3.89
N PHE A 98 7.17 8.44 2.89
CA PHE A 98 7.39 9.69 2.16
C PHE A 98 7.18 10.92 3.04
N LYS A 99 6.21 10.89 3.94
CA LYS A 99 6.03 11.95 4.93
C LYS A 99 7.23 12.08 5.87
N GLY A 100 7.82 10.95 6.29
CA GLY A 100 9.05 10.89 7.08
C GLY A 100 10.24 11.47 6.31
N LEU A 101 10.46 11.01 5.09
CA LEU A 101 11.53 11.51 4.20
C LEU A 101 11.41 13.02 3.97
N GLN A 102 10.20 13.53 3.72
CA GLN A 102 9.97 14.97 3.54
C GLN A 102 10.35 15.76 4.81
N LYS A 103 10.03 15.24 6.01
CA LYS A 103 10.41 15.88 7.27
C LYS A 103 11.93 15.87 7.47
N CYS A 104 12.58 14.73 7.24
CA CYS A 104 14.04 14.60 7.35
C CYS A 104 14.76 15.55 6.38
N TRP A 105 14.28 15.65 5.14
CA TRP A 105 14.82 16.55 4.13
C TRP A 105 14.68 18.02 4.54
N LYS A 106 13.50 18.45 5.00
CA LYS A 106 13.29 19.81 5.52
C LYS A 106 14.22 20.11 6.71
N ALA A 107 14.37 19.18 7.65
CA ALA A 107 15.26 19.35 8.80
C ALA A 107 16.74 19.45 8.39
N PHE A 108 17.18 18.65 7.41
CA PHE A 108 18.54 18.69 6.89
C PHE A 108 18.84 20.02 6.18
N LEU A 109 17.91 20.52 5.36
CA LEU A 109 18.08 21.80 4.66
C LEU A 109 18.14 22.99 5.63
N ILE A 110 17.32 23.01 6.68
CA ILE A 110 17.36 24.06 7.71
C ILE A 110 18.73 24.10 8.40
N ARG A 111 19.33 22.94 8.70
CA ARG A 111 20.66 22.85 9.30
C ARG A 111 21.79 23.35 8.39
N LYS A 112 21.59 23.40 7.06
CA LYS A 112 22.59 23.96 6.12
C LYS A 112 22.47 25.47 5.92
N ALA A 113 21.36 26.08 6.34
CA ALA A 113 21.09 27.50 6.15
C ALA A 113 21.45 28.37 7.38
N VAL A 114 21.80 27.74 8.49
CA VAL A 114 22.34 28.33 9.73
C VAL A 114 23.85 28.14 9.74
#